data_AF-A0A6A1UVS1-F1
#
_entry.id   AF-A0A6A1UVS1-F1
#
_cell.length_a   1.000
_cell.length_b   1.000
_cell.length_c   1.000
_cell.angle_alpha   90.00
_cell.angle_beta   90.00
_cell.angle_gamma   90.00
#
_symmetry.space_group_name_H-M   'P 1'
#
loop_
_entity.id
_entity.type
_entity.pdbx_description
1 polymer ?
#
loop_
_entity_poly.entity_id
_entity_poly.type
_entity_poly.pdbx_seq_one_letter_code
_entity_poly.pdbx_strand_id
1 'polypeptide(L)'
;MEKPFETEIEEASPSSQDHKHWIEAQDVLKGRLITGDDFSWKLPATTSMEERKEEQEEEMLRYVGGVDVSFSKEDPSVACGSLVVLDIQNFQVVYDDYAVVTLRVPYVPGFLAFREAPILLQLLQRMKKNSASTFYPQLHHVDGLTYSGVRQLLEAKENCTKDFISLKGCSGHTWGVAMRSTLDSLKPIFISIGHRISIDTAVTIAKMTCKYRVPEPIRQADIRSREYMRKRQMEMSE
;
A
#
# COMPACT_ATOMS: atom_id res chain seq x y z
N MET A 1 40.18 16.47 17.98
CA MET A 1 38.83 16.66 17.39
C MET A 1 38.10 15.35 17.63
N GLU A 2 37.44 15.26 18.77
CA GLU A 2 36.74 14.05 19.22
C GLU A 2 35.47 13.85 18.39
N LYS A 3 35.22 12.62 17.95
CA LYS A 3 33.97 12.26 17.25
C LYS A 3 32.80 12.35 18.24
N PRO A 4 31.61 12.82 17.82
CA PRO A 4 30.44 12.80 18.68
C PRO A 4 30.09 11.34 19.03
N PHE A 5 29.76 11.13 20.29
CA PHE A 5 29.27 9.89 20.86
C PHE A 5 27.88 9.60 20.26
N GLU A 6 27.81 8.69 19.28
CA GLU A 6 26.54 8.15 18.80
C GLU A 6 25.89 7.42 19.97
N THR A 7 24.85 8.03 20.54
CA THR A 7 24.03 7.41 21.57
C THR A 7 23.13 6.41 20.84
N GLU A 8 23.47 5.13 20.91
CA GLU A 8 22.58 4.06 20.49
C GLU A 8 21.30 4.17 21.32
N ILE A 9 20.22 4.65 20.70
CA ILE A 9 18.88 4.58 21.28
C ILE A 9 18.52 3.09 21.28
N GLU A 10 18.64 2.42 22.43
CA GLU A 10 18.14 1.05 22.61
C GLU A 10 16.63 1.02 22.33
N GLU A 11 16.24 0.52 21.15
CA GLU A 11 14.83 0.20 20.88
C GLU A 11 14.39 -0.90 21.86
N ALA A 12 13.29 -0.66 22.58
CA ALA A 12 12.75 -1.63 23.51
C ALA A 12 12.47 -2.97 22.81
N SER A 13 13.01 -4.07 23.32
CA SER A 13 12.76 -5.39 22.72
C SER A 13 11.32 -5.85 23.02
N PRO A 14 10.60 -6.44 22.05
CA PRO A 14 9.25 -6.96 22.27
C PRO A 14 9.26 -8.05 23.34
N SER A 15 8.22 -8.10 24.19
CA SER A 15 8.10 -9.20 25.15
C SER A 15 7.76 -10.51 24.43
N SER A 16 8.09 -11.65 25.04
CA SER A 16 7.71 -12.97 24.51
C SER A 16 6.19 -13.14 24.39
N GLN A 17 5.42 -12.41 25.22
CA GLN A 17 3.95 -12.40 25.18
C GLN A 17 3.44 -11.60 23.97
N ASP A 18 4.04 -10.44 23.66
CA ASP A 18 3.67 -9.65 22.48
C ASP A 18 3.89 -10.44 21.19
N HIS A 19 5.03 -11.13 21.09
CA HIS A 19 5.36 -11.94 19.92
C HIS A 19 4.34 -13.06 19.67
N LYS A 20 3.94 -13.77 20.73
CA LYS A 20 2.93 -14.84 20.64
C LYS A 20 1.57 -14.27 20.22
N HIS A 21 1.16 -13.16 20.84
CA HIS A 21 -0.09 -12.49 20.48
C HIS A 21 -0.12 -12.05 19.02
N TRP A 22 1.01 -11.55 18.49
CA TRP A 22 1.10 -11.11 17.11
C TRP A 22 1.01 -12.26 16.10
N ILE A 23 1.63 -13.40 16.39
CA ILE A 23 1.50 -14.61 15.56
C ILE A 23 0.04 -15.07 15.53
N GLU A 24 -0.61 -15.16 16.70
CA GLU A 24 -2.02 -15.56 16.79
C GLU A 24 -2.93 -14.60 16.01
N ALA A 25 -2.71 -13.29 16.12
CA ALA A 25 -3.45 -12.30 15.37
C ALA A 25 -3.23 -12.43 13.85
N GLN A 26 -1.99 -12.68 13.40
CA GLN A 26 -1.69 -12.94 11.99
C GLN A 26 -2.42 -14.17 11.46
N ASP A 27 -2.40 -15.29 12.20
CA ASP A 27 -3.06 -16.53 11.79
C ASP A 27 -4.58 -16.37 11.70
N VAL A 28 -5.18 -15.71 12.70
CA VAL A 28 -6.62 -15.42 12.72
C VAL A 28 -7.04 -14.54 11.53
N LEU A 29 -6.27 -13.48 11.25
CA LEU A 29 -6.57 -12.57 10.14
C LEU A 29 -6.32 -13.22 8.77
N LYS A 30 -5.27 -14.04 8.64
CA LYS A 30 -4.98 -14.80 7.43
C LYS A 30 -6.10 -15.78 7.09
N GLY A 31 -6.73 -16.39 8.10
CA GLY A 31 -7.90 -17.25 7.92
C GLY A 31 -9.15 -16.54 7.38
N ARG A 32 -9.17 -15.19 7.38
CA ARG A 32 -10.27 -14.36 6.85
C ARG A 32 -9.94 -13.74 5.49
N LEU A 33 -8.79 -14.06 4.91
CA LEU A 33 -8.35 -13.48 3.64
C LEU A 33 -9.25 -13.96 2.48
N ILE A 34 -9.86 -13.02 1.77
CA ILE A 34 -10.60 -13.27 0.52
C ILE A 34 -9.68 -12.87 -0.64
N THR A 35 -9.35 -13.82 -1.51
CA THR A 35 -8.39 -13.63 -2.62
C THR A 35 -9.05 -13.56 -4.00
N GLY A 36 -10.39 -13.59 -4.05
CA GLY A 36 -11.17 -13.36 -5.25
C GLY A 36 -11.82 -11.98 -5.24
N ASP A 37 -12.34 -11.56 -6.40
CA ASP A 37 -13.10 -10.32 -6.53
C ASP A 37 -14.43 -10.46 -5.78
N ASP A 38 -14.61 -9.63 -4.76
CA ASP A 38 -15.80 -9.61 -3.90
C ASP A 38 -16.26 -8.15 -3.71
N PHE A 39 -16.80 -7.59 -4.79
CA PHE A 39 -17.33 -6.24 -4.88
C PHE A 39 -18.37 -6.14 -6.02
N SER A 40 -19.25 -5.14 -5.94
CA SER A 40 -20.33 -4.91 -6.91
C SER A 40 -19.92 -4.06 -8.11
N TRP A 41 -18.86 -3.26 -7.98
CA TRP A 41 -18.42 -2.33 -9.02
C TRP A 41 -17.62 -3.02 -10.14
N LYS A 42 -17.56 -2.38 -11.31
CA LYS A 42 -16.82 -2.88 -12.49
C LYS A 42 -15.61 -2.01 -12.80
N LEU A 43 -14.64 -2.59 -13.48
CA LEU A 43 -13.53 -1.83 -14.04
C LEU A 43 -13.98 -1.09 -15.31
N PRO A 44 -13.59 0.18 -15.51
CA PRO A 44 -13.79 0.88 -16.78
C PRO A 44 -13.22 0.04 -17.93
N ALA A 45 -14.07 -0.35 -18.88
CA ALA A 45 -13.65 -1.23 -19.96
C ALA A 45 -12.52 -0.61 -20.79
N THR A 46 -11.38 -1.30 -20.91
CA THR A 46 -10.43 -1.09 -22.01
C THR A 46 -11.06 -1.67 -23.28
N THR A 47 -11.93 -0.89 -23.92
CA THR A 47 -12.60 -1.09 -25.21
C THR A 47 -12.41 -2.47 -25.88
N SER A 48 -13.49 -3.25 -25.87
CA SER A 48 -14.01 -3.86 -27.08
C SER A 48 -15.49 -3.50 -27.17
N MET A 49 -15.84 -2.73 -28.20
CA MET A 49 -17.21 -2.43 -28.58
C MET A 49 -17.88 -3.73 -28.98
N GLU A 50 -18.65 -4.37 -28.10
CA GLU A 50 -19.71 -5.27 -28.51
C GLU A 50 -20.66 -5.56 -27.35
N GLU A 51 -21.95 -5.35 -27.62
CA GLU A 51 -23.13 -5.80 -26.90
C GLU A 51 -23.40 -5.22 -25.50
N ARG A 52 -23.94 -3.99 -25.46
CA ARG A 52 -24.75 -3.54 -24.31
C ARG A 52 -26.17 -4.09 -24.45
N LYS A 53 -26.54 -5.02 -23.56
CA LYS A 53 -27.94 -5.29 -23.23
C LYS A 53 -28.30 -4.54 -21.95
N GLU A 54 -29.45 -3.88 -22.02
CA GLU A 54 -30.32 -3.31 -20.97
C GLU A 54 -29.70 -2.79 -19.65
N GLU A 55 -29.72 -1.46 -19.57
CA GLU A 55 -29.77 -0.55 -18.41
C GLU A 55 -29.92 -1.18 -17.01
N GLN A 56 -28.78 -1.55 -16.41
CA GLN A 56 -28.52 -1.27 -15.01
C GLN A 56 -27.37 -0.26 -14.95
N GLU A 57 -27.51 0.80 -14.15
CA GLU A 57 -26.38 1.68 -13.82
C GLU A 57 -25.34 0.85 -13.06
N GLU A 58 -24.43 0.22 -13.78
CA GLU A 58 -23.30 -0.48 -13.20
C GLU A 58 -22.36 0.54 -12.55
N GLU A 59 -22.19 0.44 -11.24
CA GLU A 59 -21.23 1.27 -10.51
C GLU A 59 -19.81 0.99 -11.02
N MET A 60 -19.14 2.00 -11.56
CA MET A 60 -17.76 1.86 -12.06
C MET A 60 -16.76 2.23 -10.97
N LEU A 61 -15.57 1.64 -11.02
CA LEU A 61 -14.43 2.08 -10.21
C LEU A 61 -14.11 3.55 -10.55
N ARG A 62 -14.20 4.40 -9.55
CA ARG A 62 -13.95 5.85 -9.65
C ARG A 62 -12.89 6.32 -8.66
N TYR A 63 -12.94 5.88 -7.41
CA TYR A 63 -12.08 6.38 -6.35
C TYR A 63 -11.12 5.30 -5.83
N VAL A 64 -9.82 5.55 -5.96
CA VAL A 64 -8.76 4.65 -5.48
C VAL A 64 -7.98 5.34 -4.37
N GLY A 65 -7.98 4.73 -3.20
CA GLY A 65 -7.23 5.18 -2.03
C GLY A 65 -5.77 4.76 -2.13
N GLY A 66 -4.87 5.59 -1.63
CA GLY A 66 -3.47 5.27 -1.40
C GLY A 66 -3.11 5.54 0.05
N VAL A 67 -2.37 4.65 0.68
CA VAL A 67 -1.87 4.84 2.04
C VAL A 67 -0.36 4.60 2.10
N ASP A 68 0.30 5.40 2.94
CA ASP A 68 1.73 5.29 3.24
C ASP A 68 1.99 5.60 4.72
N VAL A 69 3.03 5.00 5.29
CA VAL A 69 3.54 5.35 6.62
C VAL A 69 5.04 5.62 6.52
N SER A 70 5.43 6.87 6.75
CA SER A 70 6.82 7.30 6.77
C SER A 70 7.32 7.49 8.20
N PHE A 71 8.48 6.92 8.52
CA PHE A 71 9.13 7.04 9.83
C PHE A 71 10.12 8.22 9.86
N SER A 72 10.25 8.88 11.01
CA SER A 72 11.24 9.96 11.17
C SER A 72 12.65 9.40 11.05
N LYS A 73 13.55 10.20 10.46
CA LYS A 73 14.98 9.90 10.42
C LYS A 73 15.70 10.24 11.72
N GLU A 74 15.13 11.17 12.51
CA GLU A 74 15.71 11.64 13.77
C GLU A 74 15.23 10.82 14.96
N ASP A 75 13.96 10.41 14.94
CA ASP A 75 13.32 9.63 16.01
C ASP A 75 12.49 8.48 15.41
N PRO A 76 13.05 7.25 15.34
CA PRO A 76 12.34 6.09 14.79
C PRO A 76 11.02 5.75 15.50
N SER A 77 10.77 6.30 16.68
CA SER A 77 9.47 6.18 17.36
C SER A 77 8.41 7.08 16.73
N VAL A 78 8.76 8.13 16.01
CA VAL A 78 7.81 9.01 15.34
C VAL A 78 7.52 8.52 13.92
N ALA A 79 6.24 8.40 13.59
CA ALA A 79 5.79 8.07 12.24
C ALA A 79 4.64 8.98 11.79
N CYS A 80 4.55 9.20 10.49
CA CYS A 80 3.45 9.87 9.83
C CYS A 80 2.76 8.93 8.86
N GLY A 81 1.49 8.60 9.16
CA GLY A 81 0.61 7.98 8.19
C GLY A 81 -0.04 9.01 7.30
N SER A 82 -0.19 8.71 6.01
CA SER A 82 -0.93 9.50 5.03
C SER A 82 -1.98 8.63 4.34
N LEU A 83 -3.16 9.20 4.13
CA LEU A 83 -4.25 8.65 3.36
C LEU A 83 -4.57 9.63 2.24
N VAL A 84 -4.68 9.13 1.01
CA VAL A 84 -5.04 9.87 -0.19
C VAL A 84 -6.18 9.16 -0.90
N VAL A 85 -7.06 9.88 -1.56
CA VAL A 85 -8.01 9.35 -2.54
C VAL A 85 -7.81 10.03 -3.87
N LEU A 86 -7.60 9.20 -4.90
CA LEU A 86 -7.48 9.60 -6.29
C LEU A 86 -8.80 9.34 -7.02
N ASP A 87 -9.31 10.33 -7.76
CA ASP A 87 -10.31 10.08 -8.80
C ASP A 87 -9.58 9.57 -10.06
N ILE A 88 -9.85 8.32 -10.44
CA ILE A 88 -9.16 7.64 -11.54
C ILE A 88 -9.54 8.21 -12.92
N GLN A 89 -10.65 8.95 -13.05
CA GLN A 89 -11.08 9.51 -14.32
C GLN A 89 -10.24 10.72 -14.73
N ASN A 90 -9.88 11.57 -13.77
CA ASN A 90 -9.14 12.81 -14.01
C ASN A 90 -7.74 12.84 -13.36
N PHE A 91 -7.37 11.77 -12.66
CA PHE A 91 -6.10 11.63 -11.93
C PHE A 91 -5.85 12.75 -10.90
N GLN A 92 -6.90 13.29 -10.31
CA GLN A 92 -6.81 14.30 -9.26
C GLN A 92 -6.94 13.68 -7.87
N VAL A 93 -6.16 14.20 -6.92
CA VAL A 93 -6.36 13.90 -5.51
C VAL A 93 -7.59 14.67 -5.04
N VAL A 94 -8.64 13.95 -4.65
CA VAL A 94 -9.93 14.52 -4.20
C VAL A 94 -10.05 14.54 -2.68
N TYR A 95 -9.19 13.79 -1.98
CA TYR A 95 -9.10 13.79 -0.52
C TYR A 95 -7.67 13.45 -0.12
N ASP A 96 -7.17 14.11 0.92
CA ASP A 96 -6.00 13.65 1.64
C ASP A 96 -6.08 13.99 3.12
N ASP A 97 -5.40 13.19 3.93
CA ASP A 97 -5.40 13.28 5.38
C ASP A 97 -4.16 12.61 5.97
N TYR A 98 -3.72 13.04 7.15
CA TYR A 98 -2.51 12.54 7.77
C TYR A 98 -2.58 12.48 9.30
N ALA A 99 -1.77 11.61 9.89
CA ALA A 99 -1.65 11.46 11.32
C ALA A 99 -0.19 11.24 11.69
N VAL A 100 0.38 12.14 12.50
CA VAL A 100 1.68 11.94 13.12
C VAL A 100 1.47 11.31 14.49
N VAL A 101 2.15 10.20 14.74
CA VAL A 101 2.04 9.44 15.98
C VAL A 101 3.42 9.11 16.55
N THR A 102 3.48 8.96 17.86
CA THR A 102 4.62 8.34 18.55
C THR A 102 4.28 6.88 18.82
N LEU A 103 5.06 5.99 18.23
CA LEU A 103 4.95 4.55 18.28
C LEU A 103 5.51 4.03 19.59
N ARG A 104 4.79 3.07 20.18
CA ARG A 104 5.20 2.36 21.38
C ARG A 104 5.62 0.91 21.09
N VAL A 105 5.44 0.49 19.85
CA VAL A 105 5.71 -0.87 19.38
C VAL A 105 7.05 -0.86 18.63
N PRO A 106 8.03 -1.70 19.02
CA PRO A 106 9.33 -1.74 18.38
C PRO A 106 9.28 -2.35 16.97
N TYR A 107 10.33 -2.12 16.18
CA TYR A 107 10.46 -2.78 14.89
C TYR A 107 10.75 -4.27 15.06
N VAL A 108 9.89 -5.12 14.50
CA VAL A 108 10.14 -6.56 14.42
C VAL A 108 9.90 -7.04 12.99
N PRO A 109 10.92 -7.58 12.30
CA PRO A 109 10.77 -8.13 10.96
C PRO A 109 9.61 -9.13 10.89
N GLY A 110 8.72 -8.96 9.90
CA GLY A 110 7.50 -9.78 9.75
C GLY A 110 6.28 -9.25 10.51
N PHE A 111 6.41 -8.24 11.36
CA PHE A 111 5.33 -7.67 12.18
C PHE A 111 5.16 -6.15 12.00
N LEU A 112 5.67 -5.59 10.89
CA LEU A 112 5.58 -4.16 10.58
C LEU A 112 4.13 -3.63 10.62
N ALA A 113 3.16 -4.45 10.21
CA ALA A 113 1.74 -4.11 10.24
C ALA A 113 1.23 -3.69 11.64
N PHE A 114 1.84 -4.16 12.74
CA PHE A 114 1.46 -3.73 14.09
C PHE A 114 1.87 -2.28 14.40
N ARG A 115 2.84 -1.73 13.67
CA ARG A 115 3.22 -0.31 13.72
C ARG A 115 2.36 0.55 12.79
N GLU A 116 1.92 0.01 11.66
CA GLU A 116 1.23 0.77 10.61
C GLU A 116 -0.30 0.74 10.72
N ALA A 117 -0.88 -0.45 10.93
CA ALA A 117 -2.32 -0.65 10.88
C ALA A 117 -3.12 0.25 11.84
N PRO A 118 -2.69 0.53 13.08
CA PRO A 118 -3.41 1.44 13.96
C PRO A 118 -3.52 2.87 13.39
N ILE A 119 -2.45 3.36 12.76
CA ILE A 119 -2.40 4.70 12.14
C ILE A 119 -3.36 4.76 10.97
N LEU A 120 -3.29 3.76 10.09
CA LEU A 120 -4.14 3.68 8.91
C LEU A 120 -5.61 3.54 9.30
N LEU A 121 -5.92 2.72 10.31
CA LEU A 121 -7.28 2.57 10.83
C LEU A 121 -7.82 3.89 11.38
N GLN A 122 -7.00 4.68 12.09
CA GLN A 122 -7.38 6.00 12.57
C GLN A 122 -7.76 6.93 11.42
N LEU A 123 -6.97 6.98 10.34
CA LEU A 123 -7.23 7.80 9.16
C LEU A 123 -8.54 7.40 8.46
N LEU A 124 -8.73 6.09 8.25
CA LEU A 124 -9.93 5.55 7.62
C LEU A 124 -11.19 5.84 8.46
N GLN A 125 -11.10 5.69 9.79
CA GLN A 125 -12.22 6.01 10.68
C GLN A 125 -12.54 7.51 10.68
N ARG A 126 -11.52 8.38 10.63
CA ARG A 126 -11.73 9.83 10.55
C ARG A 126 -12.39 10.22 9.24
N MET A 127 -11.95 9.66 8.12
CA MET A 127 -12.57 9.87 6.81
C MET A 127 -14.06 9.47 6.82
N LYS A 128 -14.39 8.30 7.41
CA LYS A 128 -15.79 7.84 7.54
C LYS A 128 -16.67 8.79 8.35
N LYS A 129 -16.13 9.39 9.42
CA LYS A 129 -16.89 10.27 10.32
C LYS A 129 -17.13 11.66 9.74
N ASN A 130 -16.19 12.21 8.97
CA ASN A 130 -16.21 13.61 8.54
C ASN A 130 -17.07 13.90 7.31
N SER A 131 -18.05 13.05 6.97
CA SER A 131 -18.92 13.21 5.78
C SER A 131 -18.17 13.29 4.43
N ALA A 132 -16.87 12.99 4.39
CA ALA A 132 -16.08 12.77 3.18
C ALA A 132 -16.48 11.46 2.45
N SER A 133 -17.62 10.87 2.81
CA SER A 133 -18.16 9.64 2.24
C SER A 133 -18.41 9.74 0.75
N THR A 134 -18.65 10.94 0.22
CA THR A 134 -18.82 11.17 -1.23
C THR A 134 -17.63 10.67 -2.05
N PHE A 135 -16.43 10.64 -1.44
CA PHE A 135 -15.20 10.20 -2.09
C PHE A 135 -14.59 8.98 -1.38
N TYR A 136 -15.37 8.20 -0.64
CA TYR A 136 -14.81 7.04 0.04
C TYR A 136 -14.26 6.05 -1.00
N PRO A 137 -12.98 5.64 -0.90
CA PRO A 137 -12.36 4.83 -1.93
C PRO A 137 -12.97 3.43 -1.99
N GLN A 138 -13.12 2.93 -3.21
CA GLN A 138 -13.61 1.57 -3.48
C GLN A 138 -12.50 0.52 -3.28
N LEU A 139 -11.24 0.93 -3.43
CA LEU A 139 -10.03 0.11 -3.24
C LEU A 139 -8.94 0.94 -2.56
N HIS A 140 -8.14 0.34 -1.66
CA HIS A 140 -6.90 0.93 -1.18
C HIS A 140 -5.67 0.23 -1.76
N HIS A 141 -4.75 1.00 -2.32
CA HIS A 141 -3.37 0.61 -2.46
C HIS A 141 -2.63 0.84 -1.14
N VAL A 142 -2.04 -0.22 -0.61
CA VAL A 142 -1.20 -0.20 0.59
C VAL A 142 0.23 -0.44 0.15
N ASP A 143 1.15 0.46 0.51
CA ASP A 143 2.57 0.21 0.27
C ASP A 143 3.09 -0.88 1.22
N GLY A 144 3.89 -1.79 0.67
CA GLY A 144 4.48 -2.89 1.39
C GLY A 144 4.87 -4.02 0.44
N LEU A 145 6.13 -4.50 0.55
CA LEU A 145 6.61 -5.86 0.25
C LEU A 145 8.13 -5.94 0.50
N THR A 146 8.58 -7.05 1.11
CA THR A 146 9.99 -7.30 1.48
C THR A 146 10.79 -8.01 0.38
N TYR A 147 12.08 -7.68 0.33
CA TYR A 147 12.99 -7.78 -0.84
C TYR A 147 13.54 -9.18 -1.16
N SER A 148 13.62 -10.12 -0.22
CA SER A 148 14.57 -11.24 -0.33
C SER A 148 14.15 -12.43 -1.20
N GLY A 149 12.87 -12.63 -1.50
CA GLY A 149 12.41 -13.78 -2.32
C GLY A 149 12.30 -13.49 -3.83
N VAL A 150 12.07 -12.23 -4.20
CA VAL A 150 11.60 -11.91 -5.56
C VAL A 150 12.74 -11.71 -6.57
N ARG A 151 13.92 -11.29 -6.09
CA ARG A 151 15.09 -11.06 -6.95
C ARG A 151 15.58 -12.34 -7.63
N GLN A 152 15.54 -13.48 -6.93
CA GLN A 152 15.91 -14.79 -7.50
C GLN A 152 14.97 -15.25 -8.63
N LEU A 153 13.66 -14.94 -8.53
CA LEU A 153 12.68 -15.29 -9.55
C LEU A 153 12.80 -14.43 -10.82
N LEU A 154 13.36 -13.21 -10.71
CA LEU A 154 13.61 -12.31 -11.83
C LEU A 154 14.94 -12.58 -12.56
N GLU A 155 15.93 -13.17 -11.87
CA GLU A 155 17.23 -13.52 -12.46
C GLU A 155 17.18 -14.81 -13.30
N ALA A 156 16.12 -15.61 -13.15
CA ALA A 156 15.81 -16.73 -14.04
C ALA A 156 15.31 -16.21 -15.40
N LYS A 157 16.25 -15.98 -16.31
CA LYS A 157 16.01 -15.60 -17.71
C LYS A 157 15.07 -16.59 -18.40
N GLU A 158 13.81 -16.19 -18.58
CA GLU A 158 12.99 -16.51 -19.75
C GLU A 158 11.73 -15.63 -19.75
N ASN A 159 11.55 -14.84 -20.83
CA ASN A 159 10.35 -14.11 -21.28
C ASN A 159 10.49 -12.58 -21.39
N CYS A 160 11.17 -12.14 -22.45
CA CYS A 160 11.20 -10.75 -22.92
C CYS A 160 9.87 -10.25 -23.55
N THR A 161 8.74 -10.91 -23.32
CA THR A 161 7.48 -10.62 -24.04
C THR A 161 6.25 -10.39 -23.16
N LYS A 162 6.35 -10.45 -21.83
CA LYS A 162 5.21 -10.23 -20.93
C LYS A 162 5.48 -9.04 -20.01
N ASP A 163 4.57 -8.08 -19.97
CA ASP A 163 4.62 -6.91 -19.07
C ASP A 163 4.53 -7.29 -17.58
N PHE A 164 4.31 -8.57 -17.27
CA PHE A 164 4.14 -9.13 -15.94
C PHE A 164 4.76 -10.53 -15.83
N ILE A 165 5.37 -10.82 -14.67
CA ILE A 165 5.94 -12.11 -14.30
C ILE A 165 5.24 -12.60 -13.03
N SER A 166 4.59 -13.76 -13.09
CA SER A 166 3.95 -14.37 -11.90
C SER A 166 5.02 -14.90 -10.94
N LEU A 167 4.90 -14.54 -9.66
CA LEU A 167 5.79 -14.97 -8.59
C LEU A 167 5.24 -16.22 -7.93
N LYS A 168 5.63 -17.38 -8.45
CA LYS A 168 5.19 -18.69 -7.94
C LYS A 168 6.21 -19.25 -6.95
N GLY A 169 5.73 -19.69 -5.79
CA GLY A 169 6.56 -20.41 -4.82
C GLY A 169 6.77 -21.88 -5.21
N CYS A 170 7.65 -22.58 -4.51
CA CYS A 170 7.94 -24.00 -4.74
C CYS A 170 6.71 -24.92 -4.59
N SER A 171 5.69 -24.48 -3.86
CA SER A 171 4.40 -25.17 -3.73
C SER A 171 3.49 -25.04 -4.96
N GLY A 172 3.88 -24.27 -5.97
CA GLY A 172 3.05 -23.91 -7.13
C GLY A 172 2.08 -22.75 -6.87
N HIS A 173 1.99 -22.27 -5.63
CA HIS A 173 1.14 -21.13 -5.27
C HIS A 173 1.69 -19.81 -5.81
N THR A 174 0.83 -18.98 -6.40
CA THR A 174 1.20 -17.63 -6.89
C THR A 174 1.06 -16.61 -5.76
N TRP A 175 2.19 -16.07 -5.31
CA TRP A 175 2.23 -15.06 -4.24
C TRP A 175 1.97 -13.63 -4.73
N GLY A 176 2.17 -13.39 -6.02
CA GLY A 176 1.97 -12.08 -6.62
C GLY A 176 2.51 -12.00 -8.04
N VAL A 177 2.70 -10.78 -8.52
CA VAL A 177 3.17 -10.45 -9.86
C VAL A 177 4.23 -9.35 -9.78
N ALA A 178 5.35 -9.56 -10.47
CA ALA A 178 6.26 -8.48 -10.80
C ALA A 178 5.82 -7.84 -12.11
N MET A 179 5.44 -6.57 -12.09
CA MET A 179 4.92 -5.85 -13.25
C MET A 179 5.83 -4.69 -13.63
N ARG A 180 6.09 -4.52 -14.92
CA ARG A 180 6.66 -3.28 -15.45
C ARG A 180 5.53 -2.29 -15.68
N SER A 181 5.46 -1.26 -14.83
CA SER A 181 4.35 -0.30 -14.81
C SER A 181 4.35 0.68 -15.98
N THR A 182 5.53 1.11 -16.45
CA THR A 182 5.67 2.00 -17.61
C THR A 182 6.77 1.51 -18.54
N LEU A 183 6.69 1.85 -19.83
CA LEU A 183 7.71 1.47 -20.83
C LEU A 183 9.10 2.03 -20.47
N ASP A 184 9.15 3.20 -19.84
CA ASP A 184 10.40 3.89 -19.48
C ASP A 184 11.04 3.36 -18.19
N SER A 185 10.32 2.55 -17.40
CA SER A 185 10.84 2.02 -16.13
C SER A 185 11.38 0.60 -16.30
N LEU A 186 12.68 0.41 -16.08
CA LEU A 186 13.28 -0.93 -16.04
C LEU A 186 13.04 -1.65 -14.71
N LYS A 187 12.69 -0.92 -13.65
CA LYS A 187 12.47 -1.49 -12.31
C LYS A 187 11.00 -1.90 -12.16
N PRO A 188 10.70 -3.19 -11.96
CA PRO A 188 9.31 -3.63 -11.75
C PRO A 188 8.77 -3.08 -10.42
N ILE A 189 7.45 -3.09 -10.31
CA ILE A 189 6.70 -3.04 -9.05
C ILE A 189 6.18 -4.44 -8.73
N PHE A 190 6.01 -4.75 -7.45
CA PHE A 190 5.51 -6.04 -7.00
C PHE A 190 4.10 -5.85 -6.48
N ILE A 191 3.19 -6.69 -6.96
CA ILE A 191 1.77 -6.62 -6.64
C ILE A 191 1.40 -7.97 -6.06
N SER A 192 0.87 -7.96 -4.83
CA SER A 192 0.29 -9.13 -4.18
C SER A 192 -1.18 -8.87 -3.88
N ILE A 193 -1.92 -9.94 -3.61
CA ILE A 193 -3.30 -9.83 -3.19
C ILE A 193 -3.35 -9.18 -1.80
N GLY A 194 -4.18 -8.14 -1.68
CA GLY A 194 -4.62 -7.57 -0.40
C GLY A 194 -5.81 -8.35 0.13
N HIS A 195 -7.02 -7.80 0.05
CA HIS A 195 -8.25 -8.45 0.52
C HIS A 195 -9.43 -8.11 -0.40
N ARG A 196 -10.30 -9.11 -0.70
CA ARG A 196 -11.49 -9.00 -1.57
C ARG A 196 -11.21 -8.57 -3.01
N ILE A 197 -10.01 -8.87 -3.51
CA ILE A 197 -9.59 -8.59 -4.88
C ILE A 197 -8.75 -9.76 -5.41
N SER A 198 -8.98 -10.13 -6.68
CA SER A 198 -8.15 -11.11 -7.38
C SER A 198 -6.81 -10.52 -7.82
N ILE A 199 -5.81 -11.37 -8.05
CA ILE A 199 -4.50 -10.90 -8.53
C ILE A 199 -4.60 -10.20 -9.90
N ASP A 200 -5.47 -10.68 -10.78
CA ASP A 200 -5.63 -10.12 -12.13
C ASP A 200 -6.28 -8.72 -12.08
N THR A 201 -7.31 -8.56 -11.25
CA THR A 201 -7.95 -7.26 -11.03
C THR A 201 -7.00 -6.30 -10.31
N ALA A 202 -6.24 -6.76 -9.31
CA ALA A 202 -5.25 -5.93 -8.63
C ALA A 202 -4.16 -5.41 -9.58
N VAL A 203 -3.64 -6.28 -10.45
CA VAL A 203 -2.65 -5.90 -11.49
C VAL A 203 -3.25 -4.89 -12.46
N THR A 204 -4.50 -5.09 -12.87
CA THR A 204 -5.19 -4.18 -13.80
C THR A 204 -5.35 -2.79 -13.18
N ILE A 205 -5.83 -2.69 -11.94
CA ILE A 205 -6.02 -1.39 -11.26
C ILE A 205 -4.68 -0.71 -10.99
N ALA A 206 -3.66 -1.47 -10.56
CA ALA A 206 -2.32 -0.94 -10.40
C ALA A 206 -1.80 -0.35 -11.71
N LYS A 207 -1.98 -1.04 -12.85
CA LYS A 207 -1.58 -0.54 -14.17
C LYS A 207 -2.36 0.72 -14.55
N MET A 208 -3.69 0.73 -14.36
CA MET A 208 -4.55 1.88 -14.66
C MET A 208 -4.19 3.13 -13.87
N THR A 209 -3.62 2.99 -12.67
CA THR A 209 -3.25 4.11 -11.81
C THR A 209 -1.77 4.49 -11.92
N CYS A 210 -0.97 3.82 -12.75
CA CYS A 210 0.44 4.16 -12.98
C CYS A 210 0.59 5.24 -14.06
N LYS A 211 0.67 6.52 -13.65
CA LYS A 211 1.19 7.59 -14.52
C LYS A 211 2.72 7.57 -14.62
N TYR A 212 3.36 7.11 -13.55
CA TYR A 212 4.81 6.92 -13.42
C TYR A 212 5.08 5.47 -13.02
N ARG A 213 6.31 5.18 -12.54
CA ARG A 213 6.66 3.84 -12.05
C ARG A 213 5.74 3.35 -10.92
N VAL A 214 5.43 4.20 -9.95
CA VAL A 214 4.63 3.85 -8.77
C VAL A 214 3.18 4.29 -9.01
N PRO A 215 2.17 3.47 -8.63
CA PRO A 215 0.77 3.87 -8.72
C PRO A 215 0.53 5.23 -8.07
N GLU A 216 -0.21 6.09 -8.75
CA GLU A 216 -0.42 7.48 -8.37
C GLU A 216 -0.98 7.65 -6.95
N PRO A 217 -1.94 6.84 -6.44
CA PRO A 217 -2.40 6.95 -5.06
C PRO A 217 -1.29 6.72 -4.02
N ILE A 218 -0.42 5.71 -4.24
CA ILE A 218 0.73 5.43 -3.36
C ILE A 218 1.74 6.58 -3.45
N ARG A 219 2.09 6.99 -4.67
CA ARG A 219 3.05 8.08 -4.92
C ARG A 219 2.62 9.36 -4.21
N GLN A 220 1.33 9.67 -4.24
CA GLN A 220 0.76 10.86 -3.59
C GLN A 220 0.72 10.75 -2.06
N ALA A 221 0.50 9.55 -1.52
CA ALA A 221 0.58 9.30 -0.08
C ALA A 221 2.03 9.44 0.44
N ASP A 222 3.02 8.87 -0.26
CA ASP A 222 4.45 8.97 0.06
C ASP A 222 4.97 10.42 0.03
N ILE A 223 4.56 11.20 -0.99
CA ILE A 223 4.94 12.62 -1.07
C ILE A 223 4.40 13.39 0.14
N ARG A 224 3.12 13.18 0.46
CA ARG A 224 2.43 13.89 1.54
C ARG A 224 2.97 13.51 2.92
N SER A 225 3.15 12.22 3.20
CA SER A 225 3.70 11.76 4.49
C SER A 225 5.06 12.42 4.77
N ARG A 226 5.95 12.50 3.76
CA ARG A 226 7.25 13.18 3.85
C ARG A 226 7.12 14.70 3.98
N GLU A 227 6.16 15.32 3.30
CA GLU A 227 5.89 16.76 3.45
C GLU A 227 5.39 17.10 4.84
N TYR A 228 4.46 16.32 5.40
CA TYR A 228 3.93 16.51 6.74
C TYR A 228 5.00 16.34 7.82
N MET A 229 5.88 15.35 7.66
CA MET A 229 7.04 15.18 8.55
C MET A 229 7.99 16.38 8.51
N ARG A 230 8.30 16.90 7.32
CA ARG A 230 9.16 18.09 7.18
C ARG A 230 8.54 19.34 7.79
N LYS A 231 7.24 19.57 7.60
CA LYS A 231 6.54 20.73 8.19
C LYS A 231 6.60 20.70 9.72
N ARG A 232 6.34 19.53 10.32
CA ARG A 232 6.42 19.35 11.78
C ARG A 232 7.81 19.65 12.33
N GLN A 233 8.87 19.25 11.63
CA GLN A 233 10.25 19.55 12.05
C GLN A 233 10.53 21.05 12.05
N MET A 234 10.03 21.78 11.05
CA MET A 234 10.15 23.24 11.00
C MET A 234 9.40 23.90 12.16
N GLU A 235 8.15 23.50 12.41
CA GLU A 235 7.32 24.03 13.51
C GLU A 235 7.90 23.76 14.92
N MET A 236 8.67 22.68 15.10
CA MET A 236 9.34 22.38 16.37
C MET A 236 10.68 23.10 16.55
N SER A 237 11.21 23.70 15.49
CA SER A 237 12.50 24.40 15.48
C SER A 237 12.35 25.93 15.60
N GLU A 238 11.12 26.44 15.55
CA GLU A 238 10.73 27.84 15.80
C GLU A 238 10.33 28.07 17.26
#